data_AF-A0A6F8Y929-F1
#
_entry.id   AF-A0A6F8Y929-F1
#
_cell.length_a   1.000
_cell.length_b   1.000
_cell.length_c   1.000
_cell.angle_alpha   90.00
_cell.angle_beta   90.00
_cell.angle_gamma   90.00
#
_symmetry.space_group_name_H-M   'P 1'
#
loop_
_entity.id
_entity.type
_entity.pdbx_description
1 polymer ?
#
loop_
_entity_poly.entity_id
_entity_poly.type
_entity_poly.pdbx_seq_one_letter_code
_entity_poly.pdbx_strand_id
1 'polypeptide(L)' 'MRDRTWLSMVAAGWHICLDVADLLLDGRPIGSIVADEAKEFGWEELRDGYAERLDLD' A
#
# COMPACT_ATOMS: atom_id res chain seq x y z
N MET A 1 5.68 -21.89 1.77
CA MET A 1 6.24 -20.61 2.25
C MET A 1 5.57 -19.53 1.41
N ARG A 2 4.74 -18.65 2.00
CA ARG A 2 4.20 -17.52 1.23
C ARG A 2 5.38 -16.62 0.87
N ASP A 3 5.53 -16.32 -0.40
CA ASP A 3 6.63 -15.51 -0.93
C ASP A 3 6.66 -14.16 -0.20
N ARG A 4 7.81 -13.77 0.35
CA ARG A 4 8.00 -12.50 1.09
C ARG A 4 7.70 -11.30 0.17
N THR A 5 7.92 -11.48 -1.14
CA THR A 5 7.53 -10.56 -2.21
C THR A 5 6.02 -10.33 -2.25
N TRP A 6 5.22 -11.37 -2.06
CA TRP A 6 3.77 -11.22 -2.05
C TRP A 6 3.29 -10.45 -0.80
N LEU A 7 3.95 -10.66 0.34
CA LEU A 7 3.62 -9.95 1.57
C LEU A 7 3.88 -8.44 1.47
N SER A 8 5.01 -8.03 0.87
CA SER A 8 5.32 -6.61 0.68
C SER A 8 4.35 -5.93 -0.29
N MET A 9 3.97 -6.61 -1.38
CA MET A 9 2.95 -6.14 -2.32
C MET A 9 1.59 -5.92 -1.65
N VAL A 10 1.15 -6.88 -0.83
CA VAL A 10 -0.13 -6.80 -0.10
C VAL A 10 -0.08 -5.69 0.95
N ALA A 11 1.03 -5.55 1.68
CA ALA A 11 1.19 -4.50 2.68
C ALA A 11 1.10 -3.11 2.05
N ALA A 12 1.76 -2.88 0.92
CA ALA A 12 1.67 -1.62 0.18
C ALA A 12 0.25 -1.30 -0.28
N GLY A 13 -0.50 -2.30 -0.78
CA GLY A 13 -1.91 -2.10 -1.17
C GLY A 13 -2.80 -1.74 0.01
N TRP A 14 -2.65 -2.42 1.16
CA TRP A 14 -3.41 -2.10 2.37
C TRP A 14 -3.08 -0.72 2.94
N HIS A 15 -1.82 -0.28 2.83
CA HIS A 15 -1.40 1.04 3.28
C HIS A 15 -2.20 2.14 2.56
N ILE A 16 -2.26 2.09 1.22
CA ILE A 16 -3.03 3.06 0.43
C ILE A 16 -4.51 3.02 0.78
N CYS A 17 -5.10 1.83 0.98
CA CYS A 17 -6.50 1.73 1.42
C CYS A 17 -6.75 2.44 2.76
N LEU A 18 -5.80 2.38 3.69
CA LEU A 18 -5.91 3.04 5.00
C LEU A 18 -5.79 4.56 4.87
N ASP A 19 -4.91 5.07 4.00
CA ASP A 19 -4.80 6.51 3.73
C ASP A 19 -6.09 7.07 3.08
N VAL A 20 -6.68 6.33 2.14
CA VAL A 20 -7.98 6.71 1.54
C VAL A 20 -9.08 6.69 2.61
N ALA A 21 -9.08 5.70 3.50
CA ALA A 21 -10.03 5.63 4.59
C ALA A 21 -9.87 6.79 5.58
N ASP A 22 -8.65 7.21 5.88
CA ASP A 22 -8.35 8.38 6.72
C ASP A 22 -8.93 9.66 6.11
N LEU A 23 -8.71 9.89 4.81
CA LEU A 23 -9.30 11.02 4.08
C LEU A 23 -10.84 11.00 4.09
N LEU A 24 -11.44 9.82 3.96
CA LEU A 24 -12.89 9.67 4.05
C LEU A 24 -13.40 10.05 5.45
N LEU A 25 -12.72 9.59 6.50
CA LEU A 25 -13.08 9.91 7.89
C LEU A 25 -12.89 11.39 8.23
N ASP A 26 -11.92 12.04 7.59
CA ASP A 26 -11.70 13.49 7.64
C ASP A 26 -12.74 14.33 6.85
N GLY A 27 -13.71 13.70 6.19
CA GLY A 27 -14.71 14.39 5.38
C GLY A 27 -14.17 14.91 4.05
N ARG A 28 -13.03 14.38 3.57
CA ARG A 28 -12.37 14.71 2.30
C ARG A 28 -12.37 13.50 1.37
N PRO A 29 -13.54 13.02 0.92
CA PRO A 29 -13.61 11.79 0.13
C PRO A 29 -12.85 11.96 -1.19
N ILE A 30 -11.92 11.05 -1.43
CA ILE A 30 -11.34 10.80 -2.76
C ILE A 30 -11.89 9.48 -3.29
N GLY A 31 -11.89 9.32 -4.61
CA GLY A 31 -12.26 8.04 -5.23
C GLY A 31 -11.37 6.90 -4.73
N SER A 32 -11.79 5.65 -4.98
CA SER A 32 -10.96 4.50 -4.68
C SER A 32 -9.71 4.48 -5.55
N ILE A 33 -8.54 4.34 -4.94
CA ILE A 33 -7.26 4.13 -5.65
C ILE A 33 -7.00 2.63 -5.70
N VAL A 34 -7.01 2.03 -6.89
CA VAL A 34 -6.92 0.57 -7.06
C VAL A 34 -6.06 0.17 -8.25
N ALA A 35 -5.58 -1.07 -8.23
CA ALA A 35 -4.82 -1.68 -9.33
C ALA A 35 -3.65 -0.79 -9.80
N ASP A 36 -3.52 -0.54 -11.10
CA ASP A 36 -2.42 0.24 -11.66
C ASP A 36 -2.44 1.72 -11.21
N GLU A 37 -3.60 2.26 -10.83
CA GLU A 37 -3.69 3.63 -10.31
C GLU A 37 -2.85 3.81 -9.05
N ALA A 38 -2.72 2.76 -8.22
CA ALA A 38 -1.93 2.82 -6.99
C ALA A 38 -0.45 3.20 -7.22
N LYS A 39 0.10 2.90 -8.41
CA LYS A 39 1.49 3.27 -8.75
C LYS A 39 1.68 4.77 -8.82
N GLU A 40 0.67 5.53 -9.21
CA GLU A 40 0.69 7.00 -9.21
C GLU A 40 0.64 7.59 -7.79
N PHE A 41 0.34 6.76 -6.79
CA PHE A 41 0.22 7.12 -5.37
C PHE A 41 1.30 6.46 -4.51
N GLY A 42 2.49 6.21 -5.07
CA GLY A 42 3.68 5.79 -4.31
C GLY A 42 3.67 4.31 -3.89
N TRP A 43 2.88 3.47 -4.56
CA TRP A 43 2.80 2.05 -4.23
C TRP A 43 4.15 1.32 -4.37
N GLU A 44 5.00 1.71 -5.32
CA GLU A 44 6.31 1.06 -5.53
C GLU A 44 7.26 1.32 -4.36
N GLU A 45 7.33 2.56 -3.89
CA GLU A 45 8.12 2.95 -2.73
C GLU A 45 7.63 2.27 -1.44
N LEU A 46 6.30 2.16 -1.27
CA LEU A 46 5.71 1.43 -0.16
C LEU A 46 6.06 -0.06 -0.22
N ARG A 47 5.94 -0.69 -1.39
CA ARG A 47 6.31 -2.10 -1.60
C ARG A 47 7.77 -2.34 -1.24
N ASP A 48 8.67 -1.49 -1.74
CA ASP A 48 10.11 -1.64 -1.52
C ASP A 48 10.47 -1.42 -0.05
N GLY A 49 9.86 -0.42 0.61
CA GLY A 49 10.02 -0.21 2.05
C GLY A 49 9.49 -1.36 2.90
N TYR A 50 8.37 -1.98 2.51
CA TYR A 50 7.89 -3.20 3.18
C TYR A 50 8.79 -4.40 2.89
N ALA A 51 9.32 -4.55 1.67
CA ALA A 51 10.24 -5.62 1.34
C ALA A 51 11.49 -5.54 2.23
N GLU A 52 12.10 -4.37 2.35
CA GLU A 52 13.25 -4.15 3.24
C GLU A 52 12.90 -4.52 4.69
N ARG A 53 11.82 -3.97 5.25
CA ARG A 53 11.42 -4.23 6.65
C ARG A 53 11.07 -5.69 6.92
N LEU A 54 10.54 -6.37 5.92
CA LEU A 54 10.17 -7.77 6.01
C LEU A 54 11.39 -8.67 5.71
N ASP A 55 12.43 -8.23 5.04
CA ASP A 55 13.65 -9.03 4.86
C ASP A 55 14.63 -8.91 6.04
N LEU A 56 14.38 -7.95 6.95
CA LEU A 56 15.05 -7.85 8.25
C LEU A 56 14.46 -8.87 9.26
N ASP A 57 14.67 -10.17 9.04
CA ASP A 57 14.44 -11.24 10.03
C ASP A 57 15.76 -11.93 10.43
#